data_AF-A0A3N5R924-F1
#
_entry.id   AF-A0A3N5R924-F1
#
_cell.length_a   1.000
_cell.length_b   1.000
_cell.length_c   1.000
_cell.angle_alpha   90.00
_cell.angle_beta   90.00
_cell.angle_gamma   90.00
#
_symmetry.space_group_name_H-M   'P 1'
#
loop_
_entity.id
_entity.type
_entity.pdbx_description
1 polymer ?
#
loop_
_entity_poly.entity_id
_entity_poly.type
_entity_poly.pdbx_seq_one_letter_code
_entity_poly.pdbx_strand_id
1 'polypeptide(L)'
;MLQSRNQPTKKQIHFWFMECRTPLELIRLSGERPDLCRSLSSQRDLLSCALIKDEKALEKKLLEEELAEKTIDRAYWEPLRTELGKWRHEKSSK
;
A
#
# COMPACT_ATOMS: atom_id res chain seq x y z
N MET A 1 17.89 -24.91 7.02
CA MET A 1 18.56 -23.60 6.83
C MET A 1 18.07 -23.02 5.51
N LEU A 2 17.18 -22.02 5.53
CA LEU A 2 16.79 -21.32 4.30
C LEU A 2 18.01 -20.55 3.79
N GLN A 3 18.63 -21.06 2.73
CA GLN A 3 19.71 -20.34 2.05
C GLN A 3 19.11 -19.12 1.36
N SER A 4 19.53 -17.92 1.79
CA SER A 4 19.20 -16.63 1.19
C SER A 4 19.79 -16.56 -0.23
N ARG A 5 19.09 -17.13 -1.20
CA ARG A 5 19.51 -17.11 -2.61
C ARG A 5 19.08 -15.81 -3.30
N ASN A 6 20.11 -15.14 -3.79
CA ASN A 6 20.15 -14.19 -4.89
C ASN A 6 19.53 -12.81 -4.68
N GLN A 7 20.28 -11.83 -5.18
CA GLN A 7 19.89 -10.43 -5.27
C GLN A 7 18.45 -10.30 -5.79
N PRO A 8 17.65 -9.38 -5.22
CA PRO A 8 16.29 -9.19 -5.64
C PRO A 8 16.22 -8.77 -7.11
N THR A 9 15.33 -9.43 -7.85
CA THR A 9 15.05 -9.09 -9.25
C THR A 9 14.43 -7.69 -9.35
N LYS A 10 14.55 -7.04 -10.52
CA LYS A 10 13.91 -5.73 -10.76
C LYS A 10 12.40 -5.74 -10.47
N LYS A 11 11.70 -6.84 -10.78
CA LYS A 11 10.27 -7.00 -10.49
C LYS A 11 9.97 -7.01 -9.00
N GLN A 12 10.82 -7.67 -8.19
CA GLN A 12 10.68 -7.67 -6.74
C GLN A 12 10.91 -6.29 -6.15
N ILE A 13 11.93 -5.57 -6.60
CA ILE A 13 12.21 -4.20 -6.12
C ILE A 13 11.07 -3.25 -6.52
N HIS A 14 10.56 -3.36 -7.75
CA HIS A 14 9.39 -2.61 -8.19
C HIS A 14 8.18 -2.91 -7.30
N PHE A 15 7.89 -4.19 -7.06
CA PHE A 15 6.80 -4.60 -6.18
C PHE A 15 6.96 -3.99 -4.77
N TRP A 16 8.18 -3.99 -4.22
CA TRP A 16 8.43 -3.36 -2.92
C TRP A 16 8.17 -1.86 -2.93
N PHE A 17 8.59 -1.12 -3.97
CA PHE A 17 8.28 0.31 -4.06
C PHE A 17 6.78 0.60 -4.17
N MET A 18 6.01 -0.29 -4.79
CA MET A 18 4.56 -0.10 -4.95
C MET A 18 3.78 -0.51 -3.70
N GLU A 19 4.16 -1.59 -3.05
CA GLU A 19 3.36 -2.23 -2.00
C GLU A 19 3.89 -2.01 -0.58
N CYS A 20 5.11 -1.47 -0.40
CA CYS A 20 5.64 -1.25 0.94
C CYS A 20 4.84 -0.15 1.65
N ARG A 21 4.47 -0.43 2.91
CA ARG A 21 3.67 0.44 3.79
C ARG A 21 4.45 0.99 4.98
N THR A 22 5.77 0.79 5.01
CA THR A 22 6.62 1.23 6.12
C THR A 22 7.51 2.38 5.65
N PRO A 23 7.42 3.58 6.26
CA PRO A 23 8.20 4.75 5.85
C PRO A 23 9.72 4.48 5.86
N LEU A 24 10.23 3.91 6.95
CA LEU A 24 11.66 3.60 7.12
C LEU A 24 12.18 2.64 6.04
N GLU A 25 11.36 1.67 5.64
CA GLU A 25 11.74 0.69 4.62
C GLU A 25 11.76 1.31 3.22
N LEU A 26 10.82 2.20 2.91
CA LEU A 26 10.82 2.98 1.67
C LEU A 26 12.03 3.93 1.59
N ILE A 27 12.42 4.56 2.70
CA ILE A 27 13.64 5.39 2.80
C ILE A 27 14.90 4.54 2.60
N ARG A 28 14.94 3.34 3.17
CA ARG A 28 16.05 2.40 2.96
C ARG A 28 16.16 1.99 1.49
N LEU A 29 15.04 1.57 0.89
CA LEU A 29 14.97 1.14 -0.50
C LEU A 29 15.29 2.28 -1.48
N SER A 30 14.82 3.51 -1.20
CA SER A 30 15.13 4.69 -2.02
C SER A 30 16.63 5.02 -1.99
N GLY A 31 17.31 4.80 -0.87
CA GLY A 31 18.76 4.92 -0.76
C GLY A 31 19.53 3.84 -1.53
N GLU A 32 19.03 2.61 -1.55
CA GLU A 32 19.66 1.49 -2.26
C GLU A 32 19.43 1.53 -3.78
N ARG A 33 18.32 2.13 -4.24
CA ARG A 33 17.89 2.17 -5.65
C ARG A 33 17.22 3.53 -6.00
N PRO A 34 17.96 4.65 -5.93
CA PRO A 34 17.38 5.98 -6.14
C PRO A 34 16.85 6.19 -7.57
N ASP A 35 17.50 5.59 -8.57
CA ASP A 35 17.12 5.69 -9.98
C ASP A 35 15.73 5.09 -10.22
N LEU A 36 15.49 3.91 -9.65
CA LEU A 36 14.20 3.23 -9.76
C LEU A 36 13.11 3.98 -8.98
N CYS A 37 13.43 4.42 -7.76
CA CYS A 37 12.51 5.23 -6.95
C CYS A 37 12.06 6.50 -7.69
N ARG A 38 12.98 7.19 -8.36
CA ARG A 38 12.68 8.38 -9.18
C ARG A 38 11.82 8.07 -10.40
N SER A 39 12.02 6.92 -11.04
CA SER A 39 11.16 6.51 -12.16
C SER A 39 9.72 6.21 -11.71
N LEU A 40 9.57 5.63 -10.51
CA LEU A 40 8.28 5.21 -9.95
C LEU A 40 7.54 6.32 -9.22
N SER A 41 8.19 7.44 -8.91
CA SER A 41 7.53 8.57 -8.24
C SER A 41 6.42 9.23 -9.07
N SER A 42 6.36 8.95 -10.37
CA SER A 42 5.25 9.36 -11.24
C SER A 42 4.00 8.48 -11.09
N GLN A 43 4.15 7.25 -10.59
CA GLN A 43 3.07 6.29 -10.38
C GLN A 43 2.59 6.30 -8.92
N ARG A 44 3.51 6.55 -7.99
CA ARG A 44 3.24 6.59 -6.55
C ARG A 44 3.93 7.81 -5.95
N ASP A 45 3.19 8.90 -5.82
CA ASP A 45 3.73 10.23 -5.49
C ASP A 45 4.54 10.26 -4.19
N LEU A 46 4.25 9.40 -3.20
CA LEU A 46 4.97 9.38 -1.93
C LEU A 46 6.43 8.96 -2.05
N LEU A 47 6.82 8.31 -3.16
CA LEU A 47 8.22 7.95 -3.41
C LEU A 47 9.10 9.18 -3.58
N SER A 48 8.53 10.33 -3.96
CA SER A 48 9.25 11.62 -3.95
C SER A 48 9.70 12.02 -2.55
N CYS A 49 8.88 11.79 -1.51
CA CYS A 49 9.22 12.03 -0.11
C CYS A 49 10.30 11.05 0.38
N ALA A 50 10.24 9.79 -0.07
CA ALA A 50 11.25 8.79 0.24
C ALA A 50 12.64 9.14 -0.35
N LEU A 51 12.70 9.79 -1.52
CA LEU A 51 13.97 10.24 -2.12
C LEU A 51 14.67 11.33 -1.30
N ILE A 52 13.90 12.25 -0.70
CA ILE A 52 14.44 13.33 0.15
C ILE A 52 14.52 12.95 1.63
N LYS A 53 14.13 11.71 1.97
CA LYS A 53 14.09 11.17 3.34
C LYS A 53 13.20 11.98 4.29
N ASP A 54 12.12 12.57 3.77
CA ASP A 54 11.13 13.27 4.58
C ASP A 54 10.14 12.26 5.17
N GLU A 55 10.52 11.70 6.33
CA GLU A 55 9.76 10.67 7.03
C GLU A 55 8.34 11.13 7.40
N LYS A 56 8.18 12.38 7.87
CA LYS A 56 6.87 12.91 8.26
C LYS A 56 5.93 13.05 7.06
N ALA A 57 6.44 13.58 5.93
CA ALA A 57 5.64 13.67 4.72
C ALA A 57 5.29 12.27 4.16
N LEU A 58 6.21 11.32 4.30
CA LEU A 58 6.03 9.94 3.87
C LEU A 58 4.95 9.22 4.69
N GLU A 59 4.99 9.34 6.02
CA GLU A 59 3.95 8.82 6.94
C GLU A 59 2.58 9.39 6.61
N LYS A 60 2.49 10.72 6.41
CA LYS A 60 1.24 11.38 6.07
C LYS A 60 0.66 10.83 4.76
N LYS A 61 1.48 10.70 3.72
CA LYS A 61 1.02 10.18 2.42
C LYS A 61 0.63 8.71 2.47
N LEU A 62 1.33 7.89 3.25
CA LEU A 62 0.95 6.49 3.48
C LEU A 62 -0.43 6.38 4.14
N LEU A 63 -0.70 7.26 5.12
CA LEU A 63 -2.01 7.31 5.76
C LEU A 63 -3.11 7.77 4.79
N GLU A 64 -2.82 8.76 3.94
CA GLU A 64 -3.73 9.22 2.88
C GLU A 64 -4.08 8.09 1.90
N GLU A 65 -3.08 7.31 1.45
CA GLU A 65 -3.31 6.10 0.63
C GLU A 65 -4.22 5.08 1.33
N GLU A 66 -3.91 4.74 2.59
CA GLU A 66 -4.71 3.78 3.38
C GLU A 66 -6.17 4.24 3.55
N LEU A 67 -6.38 5.53 3.80
CA LEU A 67 -7.73 6.09 3.94
C LEU A 67 -8.51 6.06 2.63
N ALA A 68 -7.85 6.32 1.50
CA ALA A 68 -8.46 6.22 0.18
C ALA A 68 -8.87 4.77 -0.13
N GLU A 69 -7.98 3.80 0.12
CA GLU A 69 -8.26 2.35 -0.03
C GLU A 69 -9.45 1.93 0.84
N LYS A 70 -9.44 2.28 2.13
CA LYS A 70 -10.55 1.99 3.06
C LYS A 70 -11.88 2.59 2.63
N THR A 71 -11.85 3.77 2.00
CA THR A 71 -13.06 4.44 1.53
C THR A 71 -13.66 3.70 0.34
N ILE A 72 -12.82 3.29 -0.62
CA ILE A 72 -13.22 2.48 -1.77
C ILE A 72 -13.73 1.12 -1.30
N ASP A 73 -13.02 0.46 -0.39
CA ASP A 73 -13.44 -0.81 0.18
C ASP A 73 -14.81 -0.69 0.84
N ARG A 74 -15.01 0.32 1.69
CA ARG A 74 -16.31 0.54 2.33
C ARG A 74 -17.42 0.70 1.30
N ALA A 75 -17.21 1.52 0.28
CA ALA A 75 -18.20 1.74 -0.78
C ALA A 75 -18.49 0.45 -1.56
N TYR A 76 -17.47 -0.37 -1.81
CA TYR A 76 -17.61 -1.67 -2.47
C TYR A 76 -18.39 -2.68 -1.63
N TRP A 77 -18.14 -2.73 -0.31
CA TRP A 77 -18.74 -3.72 0.59
C TRP A 77 -20.13 -3.34 1.11
N GLU A 78 -20.50 -2.07 1.10
CA GLU A 78 -21.77 -1.58 1.67
C GLU A 78 -23.03 -2.21 1.04
N PRO A 79 -23.12 -2.40 -0.30
CA PRO A 79 -24.25 -3.07 -0.91
C PRO A 79 -24.41 -4.52 -0.41
N LEU A 80 -23.30 -5.28 -0.36
CA LEU A 80 -23.31 -6.67 0.09
C LEU A 80 -23.72 -6.78 1.56
N ARG A 81 -23.22 -5.88 2.42
CA ARG A 81 -23.60 -5.84 3.84
C ARG A 81 -25.10 -5.59 4.01
N THR A 82 -25.69 -4.75 3.17
CA THR A 82 -27.13 -4.48 3.17
C THR A 82 -27.94 -5.72 2.79
N GLU A 83 -27.53 -6.44 1.74
CA GLU A 83 -28.19 -7.68 1.31
C GLU A 83 -28.11 -8.78 2.38
N LEU A 84 -26.93 -9.01 2.94
CA LEU A 84 -26.75 -9.96 4.05
C LEU A 84 -27.59 -9.58 5.28
N GLY A 85 -27.75 -8.29 5.52
CA GLY A 85 -28.64 -7.75 6.55
C GLY A 85 -30.09 -8.19 6.33
N LYS A 86 -30.62 -8.05 5.11
CA LYS A 86 -31.99 -8.46 4.77
C LYS A 86 -32.23 -9.95 5.03
N TRP A 87 -31.33 -10.81 4.55
CA TRP A 87 -31.43 -12.26 4.75
C TRP A 87 -31.40 -12.67 6.22
N ARG A 88 -30.64 -11.95 7.06
CA ARG A 88 -30.60 -12.22 8.50
C ARG A 88 -31.95 -11.95 9.18
N HIS A 89 -32.63 -10.86 8.79
CA HIS A 89 -33.93 -10.50 9.36
C HIS A 89 -35.05 -11.41 8.86
N GLU A 90 -35.01 -11.82 7.59
CA GLU A 90 -35.95 -12.79 7.01
C GLU A 90 -35.91 -14.16 7.72
N LYS A 91 -34.71 -14.64 8.09
CA LYS A 91 -34.55 -15.90 8.83
C LYS A 91 -34.97 -15.84 10.29
N SER A 92 -34.95 -14.64 10.90
CA SER A 92 -35.31 -14.47 12.31
C SER A 92 -36.80 -14.20 12.53
N SER A 93 -37.56 -13.93 11.47
CA SER A 93 -39.01 -13.67 11.51
C SER A 93 -39.85 -14.93 11.25
N LYS A 94 -39.26 -16.11 11.44
CA LYS A 94 -39.87 -17.44 11.28
C LYS A 94 -39.60 -18.27 12.53
#